data_AF-A0A0F7TFC4-F1
#
_entry.id   AF-A0A0F7TFC4-F1
#
_cell.length_a   1.000
_cell.length_b   1.000
_cell.length_c   1.000
_cell.angle_alpha   90.00
_cell.angle_beta   90.00
_cell.angle_gamma   90.00
#
_symmetry.space_group_name_H-M   'P 1'
#
loop_
_entity.id
_entity.type
_entity.pdbx_description
1 polymer ?
#
loop_
_entity_poly.entity_id
_entity_poly.type
_entity_poly.pdbx_seq_one_letter_code
_entity_poly.pdbx_strand_id
1 'polypeptide(L)'
;MKQATEASVWSLGSKLILKDRGASLPTFEVPNIQFVQEQTSIPVPAIVESWEEDIHTLILMRRIPGEPLSEAWPKLSADEKDRIAKQTAEYLQQLRALQSDKIQSLGGHPFFSNLLFKDKDSETPHGPLASDDDLWNDMEHGLQETIPEATRIRLRHCMPSATPYTFTHGDLTNVNIIVENGSLAGIIDWEMSGYFLVWWEYVCTSVA
;
A
#
# COMPACT_ATOMS: atom_id res chain seq x y z
N MET A 1 12.95 -22.38 7.35
CA MET A 1 11.61 -22.94 7.05
C MET A 1 10.76 -21.76 6.61
N LYS A 2 10.18 -21.80 5.41
CA LYS A 2 9.26 -20.76 4.94
C LYS A 2 7.90 -21.06 5.56
N GLN A 3 7.46 -20.24 6.50
CA GLN A 3 6.08 -20.28 6.97
C GLN A 3 5.35 -19.21 6.16
N ALA A 4 4.85 -19.61 4.99
CA ALA A 4 3.90 -18.80 4.24
C ALA A 4 2.53 -19.04 4.88
N THR A 5 2.08 -18.10 5.70
CA THR A 5 0.66 -17.92 5.99
C THR A 5 0.03 -17.36 4.71
N GLU A 6 -0.38 -18.26 3.81
CA GLU A 6 -0.85 -17.88 2.47
C GLU A 6 -2.19 -17.17 2.57
N ALA A 7 -2.16 -15.84 2.57
CA ALA A 7 -3.34 -15.04 2.30
C ALA A 7 -3.99 -15.56 1.01
N SER A 8 -5.29 -15.81 1.07
CA SER A 8 -6.05 -16.50 0.03
C SER A 8 -7.22 -15.64 -0.44
N VAL A 9 -7.50 -15.69 -1.74
CA VAL A 9 -8.56 -14.90 -2.36
C VAL A 9 -9.48 -15.84 -3.13
N TRP A 10 -10.76 -15.87 -2.77
CA TRP A 10 -11.78 -16.66 -3.45
C TRP A 10 -12.81 -15.78 -4.14
N SER A 11 -13.13 -16.11 -5.39
CA SER A 11 -14.29 -15.53 -6.08
C SER A 11 -15.56 -16.27 -5.64
N LEU A 12 -16.48 -15.54 -5.02
CA LEU A 12 -17.80 -16.06 -4.66
C LEU A 12 -18.81 -15.64 -5.73
N GLY A 13 -18.95 -16.49 -6.76
CA GLY A 13 -19.67 -16.14 -7.97
C GLY A 13 -18.98 -15.02 -8.75
N SER A 14 -19.75 -14.22 -9.49
CA SER A 14 -19.20 -13.15 -10.34
C SER A 14 -19.06 -11.79 -9.65
N LYS A 15 -19.65 -11.61 -8.46
CA LYS A 15 -19.84 -10.29 -7.83
C LYS A 15 -19.13 -10.09 -6.50
N LEU A 16 -18.68 -11.16 -5.86
CA LEU A 16 -18.11 -11.10 -4.51
C LEU A 16 -16.71 -11.71 -4.50
N ILE A 17 -15.86 -11.13 -3.67
CA ILE A 17 -14.53 -11.62 -3.33
C ILE A 17 -14.48 -11.83 -1.83
N LEU A 18 -14.00 -13.00 -1.40
CA LEU A 18 -13.63 -13.27 -0.03
C LEU A 18 -12.10 -13.28 0.04
N LYS A 19 -11.50 -12.42 0.86
CA LYS A 19 -10.09 -12.47 1.21
C LYS A 19 -9.93 -13.07 2.61
N ASP A 20 -9.01 -14.01 2.76
CA ASP A 20 -8.48 -14.49 4.03
C ASP A 20 -7.06 -13.99 4.17
N ARG A 21 -6.79 -13.21 5.21
CA ARG A 21 -5.46 -12.66 5.50
C ARG A 21 -4.55 -13.63 6.25
N GLY A 22 -5.02 -14.84 6.50
CA GLY A 22 -4.32 -15.88 7.24
C GLY A 22 -4.11 -15.50 8.70
N ALA A 23 -3.28 -16.29 9.36
CA ALA A 23 -2.83 -16.10 10.75
C ALA A 23 -1.81 -14.95 10.93
N SER A 24 -1.72 -14.04 9.96
CA SER A 24 -0.62 -13.09 9.86
C SER A 24 -0.86 -11.83 10.70
N LEU A 25 -0.02 -10.82 10.49
CA LEU A 25 -0.09 -9.51 11.15
C LEU A 25 -1.48 -8.85 11.00
N PRO A 26 -1.87 -7.96 11.92
CA PRO A 26 -3.10 -7.19 11.80
C PRO A 26 -3.20 -6.52 10.43
N THR A 27 -4.34 -6.70 9.74
CA THR A 27 -4.61 -6.00 8.49
C THR A 27 -5.32 -4.68 8.75
N PHE A 28 -4.94 -3.65 7.99
CA PHE A 28 -5.62 -2.36 7.97
C PHE A 28 -6.43 -2.14 6.68
N GLU A 29 -6.64 -3.19 5.86
CA GLU A 29 -7.29 -3.07 4.56
C GLU A 29 -8.71 -2.46 4.65
N VAL A 30 -9.56 -2.94 5.58
CA VAL A 30 -10.93 -2.42 5.74
C VAL A 30 -10.94 -0.96 6.20
N PRO A 31 -10.23 -0.57 7.29
CA PRO A 31 -10.09 0.84 7.66
C PRO A 31 -9.54 1.72 6.54
N ASN A 32 -8.54 1.25 5.80
CA ASN A 32 -7.94 1.99 4.69
C ASN A 32 -8.94 2.21 3.55
N ILE A 33 -9.67 1.16 3.14
CA ILE A 33 -10.72 1.27 2.11
C ILE A 33 -11.80 2.28 2.53
N GLN A 34 -12.28 2.20 3.77
CA GLN A 34 -13.31 3.12 4.28
C GLN A 34 -12.79 4.56 4.30
N PHE A 35 -11.58 4.78 4.80
CA PHE A 35 -10.96 6.10 4.83
C PHE A 35 -10.78 6.69 3.42
N VAL A 36 -10.26 5.92 2.47
CA VAL A 36 -10.10 6.36 1.07
C VAL A 36 -11.45 6.69 0.45
N GLN A 37 -12.47 5.87 0.70
CA GLN A 37 -13.83 6.10 0.21
C GLN A 37 -14.45 7.39 0.77
N GLU A 38 -14.16 7.73 2.02
CA GLU A 38 -14.67 8.94 2.67
C GLU A 38 -13.92 10.21 2.25
N GLN A 39 -12.61 10.11 2.04
CA GLN A 39 -11.74 11.28 1.83
C GLN A 39 -11.46 11.60 0.36
N THR A 40 -11.78 10.68 -0.57
CA THR A 40 -11.42 10.82 -1.98
C THR A 40 -12.54 10.39 -2.91
N SER A 41 -12.37 10.64 -4.20
CA SER A 41 -13.24 10.10 -5.25
C SER A 41 -12.73 8.79 -5.83
N ILE A 42 -11.74 8.15 -5.21
CA ILE A 42 -11.11 6.94 -5.73
C ILE A 42 -12.12 5.78 -5.60
N PRO A 43 -12.44 5.08 -6.70
CA PRO A 43 -13.29 3.91 -6.61
C PRO A 43 -12.52 2.77 -5.93
N VAL A 44 -13.05 2.28 -4.80
CA VAL A 44 -12.49 1.18 -4.01
C VAL A 44 -13.52 0.05 -3.86
N PRO A 45 -13.12 -1.18 -3.49
CA PRO A 45 -14.06 -2.27 -3.25
C PRO A 45 -15.06 -1.90 -2.15
N ALA A 46 -16.35 -2.13 -2.39
CA ALA A 46 -17.35 -1.97 -1.34
C ALA A 46 -17.27 -3.16 -0.36
N ILE A 47 -16.93 -2.88 0.88
CA ILE A 47 -16.93 -3.88 1.96
C ILE A 47 -18.37 -4.30 2.25
N VAL A 48 -18.62 -5.61 2.23
CA VAL A 48 -19.90 -6.20 2.65
C VAL A 48 -19.84 -6.50 4.14
N GLU A 49 -18.78 -7.18 4.57
CA GLU A 49 -18.56 -7.58 5.96
C GLU A 49 -17.08 -7.94 6.17
N SER A 50 -16.59 -7.79 7.40
CA SER A 50 -15.30 -8.30 7.84
C SER A 50 -15.42 -8.86 9.24
N TRP A 51 -14.81 -10.01 9.50
CA TRP A 51 -14.87 -10.68 10.79
C TRP A 51 -13.60 -11.49 11.05
N GLU A 52 -13.40 -11.83 12.32
CA GLU A 52 -12.34 -12.73 12.76
C GLU A 52 -12.91 -14.14 12.93
N GLU A 53 -12.19 -15.14 12.41
CA GLU A 53 -12.47 -16.56 12.61
C GLU A 53 -11.17 -17.24 13.07
N ASP A 54 -11.12 -17.67 14.32
CA ASP A 54 -9.90 -18.13 15.00
C ASP A 54 -8.74 -17.11 14.91
N ILE A 55 -7.73 -17.42 14.10
CA ILE A 55 -6.55 -16.56 13.86
C ILE A 55 -6.63 -15.83 12.51
N HIS A 56 -7.70 -16.03 11.76
CA HIS A 56 -7.87 -15.50 10.41
C HIS A 56 -8.74 -14.24 10.43
N THR A 57 -8.34 -13.23 9.66
CA THR A 57 -9.21 -12.10 9.31
C THR A 57 -9.81 -12.33 7.93
N LEU A 58 -11.13 -12.40 7.87
CA LEU A 58 -11.90 -12.60 6.65
C LEU A 58 -12.56 -11.29 6.22
N ILE A 59 -12.44 -10.96 4.94
CA ILE A 59 -13.00 -9.74 4.35
C ILE A 59 -13.84 -10.13 3.14
N LEU A 60 -15.15 -9.93 3.23
CA LEU A 60 -16.08 -10.07 2.13
C LEU A 60 -16.34 -8.71 1.50
N MET A 61 -16.06 -8.60 0.20
CA MET A 61 -16.18 -7.35 -0.55
C MET A 61 -16.80 -7.57 -1.93
N ARG A 62 -17.37 -6.52 -2.50
CA ARG A 62 -17.87 -6.53 -3.89
C ARG A 62 -16.69 -6.43 -4.86
N ARG A 63 -16.68 -7.30 -5.86
CA ARG A 63 -15.75 -7.23 -6.99
C ARG A 63 -15.99 -5.94 -7.75
N ILE A 64 -14.91 -5.19 -8.02
CA ILE A 64 -14.92 -4.09 -8.98
C ILE A 64 -15.03 -4.69 -10.39
N PRO A 65 -16.03 -4.30 -11.21
CA PRO A 65 -16.13 -4.75 -12.59
C PRO A 65 -14.91 -4.36 -13.42
N GLY A 66 -14.53 -5.23 -14.36
CA GLY A 66 -13.37 -5.03 -15.22
C GLY A 66 -12.29 -6.09 -15.05
N GLU A 67 -11.11 -5.78 -15.57
CA GLU A 67 -9.91 -6.63 -15.50
C GLU A 67 -8.71 -5.81 -15.00
N PRO A 68 -7.69 -6.45 -14.38
CA PRO A 68 -6.47 -5.76 -14.00
C PRO A 68 -5.81 -5.05 -15.18
N LEU A 69 -5.18 -3.90 -14.94
CA LEU A 69 -4.48 -3.12 -15.97
C LEU A 69 -3.39 -3.94 -16.65
N SER A 70 -2.72 -4.85 -15.93
CA SER A 70 -1.75 -5.80 -16.48
C SER A 70 -2.32 -6.65 -17.63
N GLU A 71 -3.58 -7.08 -17.53
CA GLU A 71 -4.29 -7.87 -18.55
C GLU A 71 -4.93 -6.99 -19.63
N ALA A 72 -5.41 -5.80 -19.24
CA ALA A 72 -6.03 -4.85 -20.16
C ALA A 72 -5.01 -4.17 -21.09
N TRP A 73 -3.80 -3.88 -20.59
CA TRP A 73 -2.78 -3.06 -21.28
C TRP A 73 -2.52 -3.41 -22.75
N PRO A 74 -2.37 -4.69 -23.16
CA PRO A 74 -2.16 -5.03 -24.58
C PRO A 74 -3.39 -4.77 -25.45
N LYS A 75 -4.60 -4.65 -24.87
CA LYS A 75 -5.88 -4.46 -25.58
C LYS A 75 -6.24 -2.99 -25.76
N LEU A 76 -5.67 -2.11 -24.93
CA LEU A 76 -6.00 -0.69 -24.88
C LEU A 76 -5.35 0.10 -26.03
N SER A 77 -6.13 1.02 -26.61
CA SER A 77 -5.64 2.05 -27.52
C SER A 77 -4.72 3.05 -26.81
N ALA A 78 -4.00 3.87 -27.59
CA ALA A 78 -3.15 4.92 -27.04
C ALA A 78 -3.94 5.95 -26.21
N ASP A 79 -5.14 6.32 -26.68
CA ASP A 79 -6.00 7.29 -26.00
C ASP A 79 -6.55 6.75 -24.68
N GLU A 80 -6.88 5.46 -24.60
CA GLU A 80 -7.33 4.83 -23.36
C GLU A 80 -6.17 4.72 -22.34
N LYS A 81 -4.95 4.40 -22.81
CA LYS A 81 -3.75 4.38 -21.95
C LYS A 81 -3.46 5.76 -21.36
N ASP A 82 -3.50 6.80 -22.20
CA ASP A 82 -3.32 8.19 -21.75
C ASP A 82 -4.40 8.60 -20.75
N ARG A 83 -5.66 8.22 -21.00
CA ARG A 83 -6.77 8.47 -20.06
C ARG A 83 -6.55 7.80 -18.72
N ILE A 84 -6.21 6.51 -18.70
CA ILE A 84 -5.97 5.77 -17.46
C ILE A 84 -4.78 6.38 -16.71
N ALA A 85 -3.69 6.73 -17.40
CA ALA A 85 -2.54 7.39 -16.77
C ALA A 85 -2.93 8.72 -16.11
N LYS A 86 -3.77 9.53 -16.76
CA LYS A 86 -4.31 10.78 -16.18
C LYS A 86 -5.18 10.52 -14.97
N GLN A 87 -6.11 9.56 -15.03
CA GLN A 87 -6.96 9.19 -13.90
C GLN A 87 -6.13 8.70 -12.70
N THR A 88 -5.13 7.85 -12.94
CA THR A 88 -4.21 7.39 -11.88
C THR A 88 -3.46 8.57 -11.26
N ALA A 89 -2.96 9.51 -12.08
CA ALA A 89 -2.27 10.70 -11.57
C ALA A 89 -3.20 11.61 -10.75
N GLU A 90 -4.44 11.80 -11.18
CA GLU A 90 -5.46 12.55 -10.45
C GLU A 90 -5.77 11.92 -9.08
N TYR A 91 -5.93 10.59 -9.03
CA TYR A 91 -6.14 9.88 -7.77
C TYR A 91 -4.93 9.94 -6.84
N LEU A 92 -3.71 9.81 -7.38
CA LEU A 92 -2.49 10.00 -6.59
C LEU A 92 -2.39 11.42 -6.01
N GLN A 93 -2.85 12.45 -6.73
CA GLN A 93 -2.91 13.81 -6.19
C GLN A 93 -3.89 13.93 -5.03
N GLN A 94 -5.03 13.25 -5.08
CA GLN A 94 -5.98 13.21 -3.97
C GLN A 94 -5.37 12.55 -2.73
N LEU A 95 -4.70 11.40 -2.90
CA LEU A 95 -3.99 10.73 -1.80
C LEU A 95 -2.89 11.62 -1.21
N ARG A 96 -2.12 12.31 -2.06
CA ARG A 96 -1.06 13.26 -1.63
C ARG A 96 -1.58 14.47 -0.86
N ALA A 97 -2.84 14.84 -1.06
CA ALA A 97 -3.47 15.91 -0.28
C ALA A 97 -3.80 15.47 1.15
N LEU A 98 -3.93 14.16 1.39
CA LEU A 98 -4.13 13.59 2.73
C LEU A 98 -2.78 13.51 3.44
N GLN A 99 -2.56 14.38 4.42
CA GLN A 99 -1.29 14.52 5.11
C GLN A 99 -1.39 14.17 6.60
N SER A 100 -0.25 13.78 7.16
CA SER A 100 -0.08 13.47 8.58
C SER A 100 1.18 14.16 9.10
N ASP A 101 1.23 14.40 10.41
CA ASP A 101 2.42 14.88 11.12
C ASP A 101 3.46 13.76 11.33
N LYS A 102 3.06 12.49 11.11
CA LYS A 102 3.89 11.30 11.30
C LYS A 102 3.73 10.27 10.18
N ILE A 103 4.78 9.49 9.98
CA ILE A 103 4.73 8.23 9.23
C ILE A 103 4.07 7.18 10.13
N GLN A 104 2.93 6.65 9.70
CA GLN A 104 2.09 5.74 10.51
C GLN A 104 1.00 5.08 9.67
N SER A 105 0.48 3.95 10.14
CA SER A 105 -0.83 3.43 9.71
C SER A 105 -1.96 4.35 10.21
N LEU A 106 -3.17 4.19 9.67
CA LEU A 106 -4.34 4.91 10.15
C LEU A 106 -4.52 4.75 11.67
N GLY A 107 -5.04 5.80 12.33
CA GLY A 107 -5.27 5.79 13.78
C GLY A 107 -4.01 5.89 14.63
N GLY A 108 -2.84 6.14 14.04
CA GLY A 108 -1.57 6.21 14.77
C GLY A 108 -0.98 4.85 15.12
N HIS A 109 -1.43 3.80 14.43
CA HIS A 109 -0.86 2.47 14.57
C HIS A 109 0.52 2.39 13.87
N PRO A 110 1.41 1.49 14.34
CA PRO A 110 2.60 1.16 13.58
C PRO A 110 2.22 0.49 12.25
N PHE A 111 3.15 0.51 11.31
CA PHE A 111 3.02 -0.25 10.07
C PHE A 111 4.05 -1.38 10.06
N PHE A 112 3.77 -2.41 9.26
CA PHE A 112 4.62 -3.56 9.08
C PHE A 112 5.08 -3.59 7.63
N SER A 113 6.34 -3.25 7.38
CA SER A 113 6.84 -3.11 6.01
C SER A 113 8.28 -3.58 5.90
N ASN A 114 8.47 -4.79 5.37
CA ASN A 114 9.78 -5.33 5.03
C ASN A 114 10.42 -4.70 3.77
N LEU A 115 9.69 -3.80 3.07
CA LEU A 115 10.22 -3.08 1.91
C LEU A 115 10.98 -1.81 2.32
N LEU A 116 10.37 -1.00 3.18
CA LEU A 116 10.98 0.23 3.70
C LEU A 116 12.01 -0.06 4.81
N PHE A 117 11.71 -1.02 5.70
CA PHE A 117 12.58 -1.44 6.79
C PHE A 117 12.98 -2.88 6.55
N LYS A 118 14.18 -3.08 6.01
CA LYS A 118 14.73 -4.42 5.77
C LYS A 118 15.28 -4.99 7.06
N ASP A 119 14.39 -5.31 7.98
CA ASP A 119 14.73 -6.02 9.20
C ASP A 119 14.78 -7.53 8.98
N LYS A 120 15.41 -8.24 9.92
CA LYS A 120 15.44 -9.72 9.88
C LYS A 120 14.06 -10.34 10.09
N ASP A 121 13.16 -9.58 10.71
CA ASP A 121 11.82 -10.02 11.08
C ASP A 121 10.77 -9.09 10.45
N SER A 122 10.01 -9.64 9.49
CA SER A 122 8.94 -8.93 8.79
C SER A 122 7.75 -8.57 9.68
N GLU A 123 7.70 -9.10 10.91
CA GLU A 123 6.68 -8.82 11.91
C GLU A 123 7.06 -7.65 12.83
N THR A 124 8.23 -7.04 12.63
CA THR A 124 8.67 -5.88 13.40
C THR A 124 7.76 -4.67 13.11
N PRO A 125 7.11 -4.09 14.13
CA PRO A 125 6.33 -2.87 13.97
C PRO A 125 7.26 -1.65 13.86
N HIS A 126 6.96 -0.76 12.93
CA HIS A 126 7.70 0.49 12.73
C HIS A 126 6.80 1.72 12.94
N GLY A 127 7.39 2.75 13.54
CA GLY A 127 6.71 4.00 13.87
C GLY A 127 5.64 3.91 14.97
N PRO A 128 4.82 4.97 15.15
CA PRO A 128 4.81 6.22 14.37
C PRO A 128 6.15 6.99 14.41
N LEU A 129 6.57 7.56 13.28
CA LEU A 129 7.82 8.32 13.15
C LEU A 129 7.51 9.79 12.84
N ALA A 130 8.09 10.74 13.56
CA ALA A 130 7.72 12.16 13.48
C ALA A 130 8.76 13.04 12.76
N SER A 131 9.88 12.45 12.34
CA SER A 131 10.97 13.18 11.73
C SER A 131 11.81 12.32 10.78
N ASP A 132 12.57 12.97 9.90
CA ASP A 132 13.57 12.32 9.04
C ASP A 132 14.65 11.61 9.90
N ASP A 133 14.88 12.08 11.13
CA ASP A 133 15.80 11.49 12.10
C ASP A 133 15.26 10.18 12.69
N ASP A 134 13.98 10.17 13.11
CA ASP A 134 13.31 8.96 13.62
C ASP A 134 13.30 7.87 12.54
N LEU A 135 12.95 8.26 11.31
CA LEU A 135 12.97 7.37 10.16
C LEU A 135 14.36 6.81 9.90
N TRP A 136 15.39 7.66 9.86
CA TRP A 136 16.74 7.20 9.61
C TRP A 136 17.20 6.21 10.70
N ASN A 137 16.96 6.53 11.97
CA ASN A 137 17.33 5.67 13.09
C ASN A 137 16.65 4.30 12.97
N ASP A 138 15.38 4.28 12.55
CA ASP A 138 14.62 3.04 12.37
C ASP A 138 15.13 2.22 11.16
N MET A 139 15.36 2.86 10.01
CA MET A 139 15.97 2.23 8.83
C MET A 139 17.39 1.71 9.08
N GLU A 140 18.15 2.38 9.94
CA GLU A 140 19.53 2.03 10.26
C GLU A 140 19.64 0.68 11.00
N HIS A 141 18.61 0.26 11.73
CA HIS A 141 18.58 -1.08 12.36
C HIS A 141 18.71 -2.22 11.34
N GLY A 142 18.12 -2.06 10.15
CA GLY A 142 18.20 -3.04 9.07
C GLY A 142 19.58 -3.12 8.39
N LEU A 143 20.49 -2.18 8.66
CA LEU A 143 21.87 -2.23 8.16
C LEU A 143 22.67 -3.27 8.96
N GLN A 144 22.61 -4.53 8.54
CA GLN A 144 23.36 -5.63 9.15
C GLN A 144 24.89 -5.36 9.11
N GLU A 145 25.47 -5.10 10.27
CA GLU A 145 26.89 -4.93 10.65
C GLU A 145 27.96 -4.43 9.64
N THR A 146 28.85 -3.57 10.17
CA THR A 146 30.11 -3.02 9.58
C THR A 146 30.00 -2.02 8.42
N ILE A 147 28.96 -1.20 8.39
CA ILE A 147 29.04 0.06 7.63
C ILE A 147 29.76 1.11 8.52
N PRO A 148 30.91 1.67 8.08
CA PRO A 148 31.61 2.70 8.85
C PRO A 148 30.71 3.89 9.13
N GLU A 149 30.86 4.51 10.30
CA GLU A 149 30.04 5.66 10.72
C GLU A 149 30.01 6.78 9.67
N ALA A 150 31.17 7.10 9.09
CA ALA A 150 31.27 8.09 8.03
C ALA A 150 30.41 7.74 6.79
N THR A 151 30.25 6.46 6.47
CA THR A 151 29.39 6.00 5.37
C THR A 151 27.92 6.12 5.74
N ARG A 152 27.53 5.78 6.98
CA ARG A 152 26.14 5.94 7.46
C ARG A 152 25.71 7.39 7.44
N ILE A 153 26.57 8.28 7.95
CA ILE A 153 26.37 9.73 7.87
C ILE A 153 26.18 10.16 6.42
N ARG A 154 27.05 9.73 5.49
CA ARG A 154 26.90 10.09 4.07
C ARG A 154 25.60 9.59 3.46
N LEU A 155 25.19 8.35 3.75
CA LEU A 155 23.91 7.80 3.27
C LEU A 155 22.73 8.62 3.78
N ARG A 156 22.72 8.98 5.08
CA ARG A 156 21.69 9.85 5.66
C ARG A 156 21.60 11.19 4.94
N HIS A 157 22.74 11.82 4.63
CA HIS A 157 22.76 13.10 3.90
C HIS A 157 22.30 12.99 2.44
N CYS A 158 22.32 11.79 1.85
CA CYS A 158 21.82 11.55 0.50
C CYS A 158 20.32 11.25 0.45
N MET A 159 19.67 11.01 1.59
CA MET A 159 18.24 10.76 1.63
C MET A 159 17.47 12.05 1.33
N PRO A 160 16.51 12.03 0.39
CA PRO A 160 15.61 13.15 0.18
C PRO A 160 14.72 13.35 1.42
N SER A 161 14.23 14.56 1.62
CA SER A 161 13.29 14.81 2.73
C SER A 161 12.06 13.92 2.58
N ALA A 162 11.60 13.36 3.70
CA ALA A 162 10.43 12.50 3.72
C ALA A 162 9.12 13.29 3.73
N THR A 163 9.17 14.57 4.09
CA THR A 163 7.99 15.43 4.25
C THR A 163 7.50 16.05 2.92
N PRO A 164 6.19 16.36 2.80
CA PRO A 164 5.12 16.03 3.75
C PRO A 164 4.85 14.52 3.79
N TYR A 165 4.40 13.99 4.93
CA TYR A 165 3.97 12.60 5.01
C TYR A 165 2.58 12.46 4.40
N THR A 166 2.47 11.71 3.32
CA THR A 166 1.27 11.61 2.51
C THR A 166 0.65 10.22 2.61
N PHE A 167 -0.67 10.15 2.57
CA PHE A 167 -1.34 8.86 2.44
C PHE A 167 -0.92 8.21 1.12
N THR A 168 -0.46 6.97 1.21
CA THR A 168 0.21 6.23 0.13
C THR A 168 -0.42 4.84 0.04
N HIS A 169 -0.62 4.33 -1.17
CA HIS A 169 -1.18 3.00 -1.36
C HIS A 169 -0.19 1.92 -0.89
N GLY A 170 1.08 2.07 -1.27
CA GLY A 170 2.19 1.21 -0.84
C GLY A 170 2.39 -0.03 -1.71
N ASP A 171 1.50 -0.28 -2.66
CA ASP A 171 1.56 -1.39 -3.62
C ASP A 171 0.73 -1.08 -4.90
N LEU A 172 0.83 0.14 -5.42
CA LEU A 172 0.05 0.56 -6.59
C LEU A 172 0.65 0.03 -7.90
N THR A 173 0.62 -1.29 -8.08
CA THR A 173 1.09 -1.97 -9.29
C THR A 173 -0.04 -2.12 -10.32
N ASN A 174 0.30 -2.50 -11.55
CA ASN A 174 -0.69 -2.68 -12.63
C ASN A 174 -1.67 -3.85 -12.40
N VAL A 175 -1.43 -4.72 -11.41
CA VAL A 175 -2.39 -5.76 -11.01
C VAL A 175 -3.47 -5.20 -10.06
N ASN A 176 -3.18 -4.09 -9.38
CA ASN A 176 -4.07 -3.47 -8.39
C ASN A 176 -4.91 -2.31 -8.96
N ILE A 177 -4.73 -1.98 -10.24
CA ILE A 177 -5.56 -1.02 -10.98
C ILE A 177 -6.56 -1.80 -11.85
N ILE A 178 -7.86 -1.65 -11.59
CA ILE A 178 -8.92 -2.30 -12.36
C ILE A 178 -9.42 -1.37 -13.46
N VAL A 179 -9.56 -1.89 -14.68
CA VAL A 179 -9.99 -1.16 -15.87
C VAL A 179 -11.28 -1.76 -16.40
N GLU A 180 -12.23 -0.90 -16.75
CA GLU A 180 -13.46 -1.26 -17.44
C GLU A 180 -13.73 -0.24 -18.55
N ASN A 181 -14.06 -0.70 -19.75
CA ASN A 181 -14.41 0.16 -20.90
C ASN A 181 -13.38 1.28 -21.17
N GLY A 182 -12.08 0.93 -21.12
CA GLY A 182 -10.98 1.86 -21.43
C GLY A 182 -10.76 2.97 -20.39
N SER A 183 -11.29 2.82 -19.18
CA SER A 183 -11.14 3.79 -18.08
C SER A 183 -10.84 3.08 -16.76
N LEU A 184 -10.19 3.78 -15.83
CA LEU A 184 -9.92 3.27 -14.48
C LEU A 184 -11.26 3.09 -13.73
N ALA A 185 -11.57 1.86 -13.35
CA ALA A 185 -12.81 1.45 -12.69
C ALA A 185 -12.66 1.31 -11.17
N GLY A 186 -11.46 1.01 -10.68
CA GLY A 186 -11.09 1.19 -9.29
C GLY A 186 -9.68 0.73 -8.95
N ILE A 187 -9.29 0.94 -7.69
CA ILE A 187 -7.99 0.54 -7.14
C ILE A 187 -8.27 -0.41 -5.96
N ILE A 188 -7.54 -1.52 -5.90
CA ILE A 188 -7.71 -2.58 -4.90
C ILE A 188 -6.43 -2.81 -4.11
N ASP A 189 -6.52 -3.60 -3.04
CA ASP A 189 -5.37 -4.06 -2.24
C ASP A 189 -4.71 -2.98 -1.36
N TRP A 190 -5.54 -2.33 -0.55
CA TRP A 190 -5.16 -1.21 0.32
C TRP A 190 -4.55 -1.63 1.67
N GLU A 191 -4.08 -2.87 1.80
CA GLU A 191 -3.58 -3.40 3.07
C GLU A 191 -2.24 -2.78 3.51
N MET A 192 -1.42 -2.38 2.54
CA MET A 192 -0.11 -1.74 2.76
C MET A 192 -0.21 -0.22 2.92
N SER A 193 -1.42 0.33 2.90
CA SER A 193 -1.62 1.77 2.86
C SER A 193 -1.47 2.43 4.23
N GLY A 194 -1.01 3.67 4.20
CA GLY A 194 -0.74 4.47 5.39
C GLY A 194 -0.11 5.81 5.02
N TYR A 195 0.28 6.58 6.03
CA TYR A 195 1.05 7.80 5.82
C TYR A 195 2.53 7.45 5.72
N PHE A 196 3.11 7.71 4.55
CA PHE A 196 4.50 7.42 4.23
C PHE A 196 5.21 8.66 3.68
N LEU A 197 6.47 8.49 3.33
CA LEU A 197 7.29 9.52 2.69
C LEU A 197 6.64 9.97 1.38
N VAL A 198 6.73 11.27 1.06
CA VAL A 198 6.17 11.84 -0.18
C VAL A 198 6.61 11.12 -1.47
N TRP A 199 7.79 10.51 -1.44
CA TRP A 199 8.38 9.78 -2.57
C TRP A 199 8.16 8.26 -2.51
N TRP A 200 7.50 7.74 -1.47
CA TRP A 200 7.41 6.29 -1.23
C TRP A 200 6.67 5.54 -2.34
N GLU A 201 5.53 6.06 -2.80
CA GLU A 201 4.75 5.44 -3.89
C GLU A 201 5.61 5.20 -5.15
N TYR A 202 6.49 6.15 -5.48
CA TYR A 202 7.38 6.02 -6.63
C TYR A 202 8.44 4.92 -6.44
N VAL A 203 8.94 4.77 -5.20
CA VAL A 203 9.96 3.77 -4.88
C VAL A 203 9.34 2.37 -4.85
N CYS A 204 8.22 2.17 -4.16
CA CYS A 204 7.62 0.83 -4.02
C CYS A 204 7.11 0.29 -5.36
N THR A 205 6.60 1.15 -6.26
CA THR A 205 6.20 0.74 -7.62
C THR A 205 7.36 0.40 -8.55
N SER A 206 8.60 0.77 -8.20
CA SER A 206 9.82 0.46 -8.97
C SER A 206 10.56 -0.79 -8.50
N VAL A 207 10.18 -1.33 -7.33
CA VAL A 207 10.87 -2.46 -6.66
C VAL A 207 10.11 -3.78 -6.84
N ALA A 208 8.90 -3.74 -7.41
CA ALA A 208 8.04 -4.89 -7.70
C ALA A 208 8.37 -5.56 -9.04
#